data_AF-A0A7S2CCJ5-F1
#
_entry.id   AF-A0A7S2CCJ5-F1
#
_cell.length_a   1.000
_cell.length_b   1.000
_cell.length_c   1.000
_cell.angle_alpha   90.00
_cell.angle_beta   90.00
_cell.angle_gamma   90.00
#
_symmetry.space_group_name_H-M   'P 1'
#
loop_
_entity.id
_entity.type
_entity.pdbx_description
1 polymer ?
#
loop_
_entity_poly.entity_id
_entity_poly.type
_entity_poly.pdbx_seq_one_letter_code
_entity_poly.pdbx_strand_id
1 'polypeptide(L)'
;GRYSCAQALMSRGLPFLETFTLGQVCRFVQLAISKKKVLGYLNGAVVPYGRSQSMVKERCAVWQQPCTDTNAEASGLPLATWDIAKACLREILEGPGSVPLSNV
;
A
#
# COMPACT_ATOMS: atom_id res chain seq x y z
N GLY A 1 -2.21 -12.08 0.24
CA GLY A 1 -3.26 -11.13 -0.20
C GLY A 1 -4.62 -11.44 0.43
N ARG A 2 -5.69 -10.70 0.10
CA ARG A 2 -7.01 -10.73 0.78
C ARG A 2 -7.65 -12.11 0.89
N TYR A 3 -7.59 -12.87 -0.21
CA TYR A 3 -8.12 -14.24 -0.28
C TYR A 3 -7.39 -15.18 0.69
N SER A 4 -6.06 -15.17 0.70
CA SER A 4 -5.25 -15.95 1.66
C SER A 4 -5.51 -15.54 3.12
N CYS A 5 -5.75 -14.25 3.40
CA CYS A 5 -6.16 -13.80 4.72
C CYS A 5 -7.53 -14.35 5.13
N ALA A 6 -8.49 -14.35 4.20
CA ALA A 6 -9.82 -14.93 4.43
C ALA A 6 -9.76 -16.45 4.65
N GLN A 7 -8.93 -17.18 3.90
CA GLN A 7 -8.68 -18.60 4.12
C GLN A 7 -8.08 -18.86 5.51
N ALA A 8 -7.09 -18.06 5.92
CA ALA A 8 -6.48 -18.16 7.25
C ALA A 8 -7.45 -17.79 8.39
N LEU A 9 -8.46 -16.95 8.13
CA LEU A 9 -9.53 -16.65 9.07
C LEU A 9 -10.52 -17.82 9.20
N MET A 10 -10.88 -18.44 8.08
CA MET A 10 -11.76 -19.62 8.08
C MET A 10 -11.09 -20.85 8.69
N SER A 11 -9.79 -21.06 8.45
CA SER A 11 -9.04 -22.19 9.02
C SER A 11 -8.90 -22.14 10.53
N ARG A 12 -9.13 -20.98 11.16
CA ARG A 12 -9.16 -20.82 12.62
C ARG A 12 -10.45 -21.32 13.26
N GLY A 13 -11.46 -21.72 12.46
CA GLY A 13 -12.71 -22.27 12.98
C GLY A 13 -13.44 -21.30 13.93
N LEU A 14 -13.48 -20.02 13.57
CA LEU A 14 -14.12 -19.01 14.43
C LEU A 14 -15.65 -19.18 14.38
N PRO A 15 -16.35 -19.32 15.52
CA PRO A 15 -17.78 -19.64 15.54
C PRO A 15 -18.64 -18.62 14.78
N PHE A 16 -18.24 -17.34 14.82
CA PHE A 16 -18.95 -16.27 14.14
C PHE A 16 -18.71 -16.23 12.61
N LEU A 17 -17.82 -17.06 12.08
CA LEU A 17 -17.56 -17.19 10.65
C LEU A 17 -18.13 -18.47 10.03
N GLU A 18 -18.62 -19.42 10.83
CA GLU A 18 -19.06 -20.74 10.37
C GLU A 18 -20.22 -20.69 9.36
N THR A 19 -21.09 -19.70 9.48
CA THR A 19 -22.25 -19.52 8.59
C THR A 19 -21.92 -18.75 7.31
N PHE A 20 -20.69 -18.25 7.16
CA PHE A 20 -20.29 -17.40 6.06
C PHE A 20 -19.43 -18.14 5.04
N THR A 21 -19.71 -17.86 3.77
CA THR A 21 -18.89 -18.34 2.65
C THR A 21 -17.55 -17.61 2.59
N LEU A 22 -16.54 -18.24 1.98
CA LEU A 22 -15.22 -17.63 1.78
C LEU A 22 -15.28 -16.28 1.04
N GLY A 23 -16.22 -16.12 0.11
CA GLY A 23 -16.45 -14.85 -0.58
C GLY A 23 -16.96 -13.74 0.35
N GLN A 24 -17.86 -14.06 1.28
CA GLN A 24 -18.33 -13.12 2.30
C GLN A 24 -17.21 -12.76 3.27
N VAL A 25 -16.39 -13.73 3.70
CA VAL A 25 -15.22 -13.48 4.54
C VAL A 25 -14.20 -12.59 3.83
N CYS A 26 -13.96 -12.80 2.52
CA CYS A 26 -13.14 -11.89 1.72
C CYS A 26 -13.67 -10.46 1.72
N ARG A 27 -14.99 -10.28 1.67
CA ARG A 27 -15.63 -8.96 1.77
C ARG A 27 -15.45 -8.33 3.15
N PHE A 28 -15.48 -9.11 4.23
CA PHE A 28 -15.15 -8.62 5.57
C PHE A 28 -13.69 -8.16 5.66
N VAL A 29 -12.75 -8.93 5.12
CA VAL A 29 -11.33 -8.54 5.03
C VAL A 29 -11.19 -7.25 4.22
N GLN A 30 -11.90 -7.12 3.10
CA GLN A 30 -11.92 -5.89 2.30
C GLN A 30 -12.43 -4.69 3.10
N LEU A 31 -13.51 -4.86 3.88
CA LEU A 31 -14.05 -3.81 4.74
C LEU A 31 -13.09 -3.42 5.87
N ALA A 32 -12.44 -4.43 6.47
CA ALA A 32 -11.42 -4.26 7.51
C ALA A 32 -10.21 -3.45 7.01
N ILE A 33 -9.82 -3.64 5.75
CA ILE A 33 -8.75 -2.89 5.08
C ILE A 33 -9.21 -1.48 4.69
N SER A 34 -10.32 -1.36 3.97
CA SER A 34 -10.69 -0.12 3.29
C SER A 34 -11.36 0.92 4.19
N LYS A 35 -12.22 0.50 5.12
CA LYS A 35 -13.07 1.43 5.89
C LYS A 35 -12.79 1.44 7.38
N LYS A 36 -12.32 0.32 7.94
CA LYS A 36 -12.20 0.16 9.39
C LYS A 36 -10.77 0.32 9.92
N LYS A 37 -9.76 0.41 9.03
CA LYS A 37 -8.34 0.51 9.42
C LYS A 37 -7.95 -0.54 10.47
N VAL A 38 -8.46 -1.77 10.33
CA VAL A 38 -8.14 -2.91 11.21
C VAL A 38 -7.00 -3.73 10.59
N LEU A 39 -7.04 -3.87 9.27
CA LEU A 39 -6.02 -4.53 8.47
C LEU A 39 -5.42 -3.54 7.48
N GLY A 40 -4.21 -3.80 7.01
CA GLY A 40 -3.56 -3.04 5.96
C GLY A 40 -2.52 -3.88 5.23
N TYR A 41 -1.78 -3.24 4.33
CA TYR A 41 -0.76 -3.92 3.54
C TYR A 41 0.65 -3.56 4.00
N LEU A 42 1.51 -4.57 4.07
CA LEU A 42 2.96 -4.44 4.21
C LEU A 42 3.61 -5.45 3.26
N ASN A 43 4.41 -4.98 2.30
CA ASN A 43 5.11 -5.81 1.31
C ASN A 43 4.19 -6.84 0.61
N GLY A 44 2.99 -6.42 0.21
CA GLY A 44 1.99 -7.29 -0.45
C GLY A 44 1.24 -8.28 0.47
N ALA A 45 1.65 -8.41 1.72
CA ALA A 45 0.96 -9.20 2.74
C ALA A 45 -0.10 -8.37 3.49
N VAL A 46 -1.18 -9.03 3.94
CA VAL A 46 -2.19 -8.41 4.79
C VAL A 46 -1.72 -8.54 6.24
N VAL A 47 -1.60 -7.41 6.94
CA VAL A 47 -1.12 -7.31 8.32
C VAL A 47 -2.08 -6.48 9.17
N PRO A 48 -2.02 -6.56 10.51
CA PRO A 48 -2.72 -5.61 11.37
C PRO A 48 -2.37 -4.17 11.02
N TYR A 49 -3.36 -3.27 11.03
CA TYR A 49 -3.19 -1.90 10.52
C TYR A 49 -2.05 -1.14 11.18
N GLY A 50 -1.82 -1.33 12.49
CA GLY A 50 -0.71 -0.71 13.22
C GLY A 50 0.70 -1.03 12.68
N ARG A 51 0.84 -2.07 11.85
CA ARG A 51 2.09 -2.45 11.18
C ARG A 51 2.06 -2.21 9.66
N SER A 52 0.98 -1.62 9.15
CA SER A 52 0.80 -1.41 7.71
C SER A 52 1.53 -0.17 7.22
N GLN A 53 1.92 -0.16 5.94
CA GLN A 53 2.51 1.02 5.29
C GLN A 53 1.58 2.23 5.36
N SER A 54 0.26 2.01 5.23
CA SER A 54 -0.74 3.08 5.32
C SER A 54 -0.73 3.77 6.69
N MET A 55 -0.50 3.03 7.78
CA MET A 55 -0.43 3.60 9.12
C MET A 55 0.86 4.39 9.33
N VAL A 56 2.00 3.88 8.82
CA VAL A 56 3.27 4.62 8.84
C VAL A 56 3.12 5.95 8.11
N LYS A 57 2.49 5.94 6.92
CA LYS A 57 2.21 7.15 6.14
C LYS A 57 1.31 8.14 6.88
N GLU A 58 0.23 7.66 7.47
CA GLU A 58 -0.69 8.52 8.24
C GLU A 58 0.01 9.13 9.47
N ARG A 59 0.81 8.34 10.19
CA ARG A 59 1.59 8.85 11.33
C ARG A 59 2.64 9.85 10.87
N CYS A 60 3.45 9.55 9.87
CA CYS A 60 4.44 10.48 9.35
C CYS A 60 3.80 11.78 8.85
N ALA A 61 2.63 11.72 8.19
CA ALA A 61 1.88 12.89 7.76
C ALA A 61 1.45 13.78 8.94
N VAL A 62 0.92 13.20 10.02
CA VAL A 62 0.55 13.92 11.25
C VAL A 62 1.76 14.65 11.86
N TRP A 63 2.93 14.01 11.80
CA TRP A 63 4.17 14.55 12.37
C TRP A 63 4.98 15.39 11.35
N GLN A 64 4.46 15.60 10.14
CA GLN A 64 5.14 16.26 9.01
C GLN A 64 6.55 15.72 8.73
N GLN A 65 6.75 14.43 8.95
CA GLN A 65 8.03 13.78 8.74
C GLN A 65 8.05 13.05 7.41
N PRO A 66 9.22 12.98 6.73
CA PRO A 66 9.40 12.11 5.59
C PRO A 66 9.05 10.66 5.99
N CYS A 67 8.18 10.02 5.22
CA CYS A 67 7.98 8.59 5.36
C CYS A 67 9.24 7.91 4.81
N THR A 68 10.07 7.33 5.66
CA THR A 68 11.09 6.37 5.22
C THR A 68 10.35 5.08 4.84
N ASP A 69 9.68 5.10 3.70
CA ASP A 69 9.05 3.90 3.15
C ASP A 69 10.12 2.80 3.07
N THR A 70 9.73 1.57 3.38
CA THR A 70 10.54 0.34 3.31
C THR A 70 11.12 0.03 1.92
N ASN A 71 10.85 0.86 0.91
CA ASN A 71 11.60 0.87 -0.33
C ASN A 71 12.98 1.49 -0.06
N ALA A 72 13.90 0.66 0.41
CA ALA A 72 15.31 0.99 0.63
C ALA A 72 15.94 1.67 -0.60
N GLU A 73 15.38 1.44 -1.79
CA GLU A 73 15.78 2.01 -3.08
C GLU A 73 15.65 3.55 -3.12
N ALA A 74 14.62 4.12 -2.48
CA ALA A 74 14.42 5.57 -2.47
C ALA A 74 15.23 6.29 -1.36
N SER A 75 15.61 5.56 -0.31
CA SER A 75 16.33 6.13 0.84
C SER A 75 17.77 6.52 0.53
N GLY A 76 18.33 6.04 -0.59
CA GLY A 76 19.68 6.36 -1.06
C GLY A 76 19.75 7.37 -2.22
N LEU A 77 18.61 7.85 -2.72
CA LEU A 77 18.61 8.80 -3.84
C LEU A 77 18.93 10.22 -3.32
N PRO A 78 19.84 10.95 -3.99
CA PRO A 78 20.11 12.33 -3.62
C PRO A 78 18.85 13.17 -3.80
N LEU A 79 18.64 14.13 -2.89
CA LEU A 79 17.55 15.09 -2.99
C LEU A 79 17.73 15.89 -4.29
N ALA A 80 16.85 15.69 -5.28
CA ALA A 80 16.89 16.45 -6.51
C ALA A 80 16.47 17.91 -6.24
N THR A 81 17.28 18.86 -6.69
CA THR A 81 16.87 20.27 -6.71
C THR A 81 15.82 20.49 -7.80
N TRP A 82 15.08 21.59 -7.70
CA TRP A 82 14.06 21.94 -8.68
C TRP A 82 14.62 22.05 -10.11
N ASP A 83 15.87 22.49 -10.25
CA ASP A 83 16.55 22.58 -11.55
C ASP A 83 16.83 21.21 -12.16
N ILE A 84 17.26 20.23 -11.33
CA ILE A 84 17.46 18.85 -11.77
C ILE A 84 16.12 18.24 -12.20
N ALA A 85 15.06 18.43 -11.40
CA ALA A 85 13.73 17.93 -11.74
C ALA A 85 13.21 18.50 -13.07
N LYS A 86 13.43 19.80 -13.32
CA LYS A 86 13.03 20.48 -14.56
C LYS A 86 13.85 20.03 -15.77
N ALA A 87 15.14 19.81 -15.60
CA ALA A 87 16.01 19.28 -16.66
C ALA A 87 15.57 17.87 -17.08
N CYS A 88 15.40 16.95 -16.13
CA CYS A 88 14.92 15.60 -16.41
C CYS A 88 13.53 15.60 -17.05
N LEU A 89 12.62 16.47 -16.60
CA LEU A 89 11.29 16.58 -17.18
C LEU A 89 11.33 17.08 -18.63
N ARG A 90 12.24 18.00 -18.97
CA ARG A 90 12.46 18.43 -20.35
C ARG A 90 12.98 17.30 -21.23
N GLU A 91 13.98 16.54 -20.75
CA GLU A 91 14.49 15.38 -21.50
C GLU A 91 13.40 14.34 -21.80
N ILE A 92 12.50 14.09 -20.83
CA ILE A 92 11.37 13.18 -21.02
C ILE A 92 10.37 13.72 -22.06
N LEU A 93 10.12 15.02 -22.07
CA LEU A 93 9.18 15.66 -23.01
C LEU A 93 9.76 15.84 -24.43
N GLU A 94 11.07 16.00 -24.55
CA GLU A 94 11.80 16.17 -25.82
C GLU A 94 12.21 14.83 -26.45
N GLY A 95 12.13 13.73 -25.69
CA GLY A 95 12.40 12.38 -26.18
C GLY A 95 11.40 11.93 -27.27
N PRO A 96 11.85 11.14 -28.28
CA PRO A 96 11.04 10.75 -29.44
C PRO A 96 9.95 9.69 -29.15
N GLY A 97 9.54 9.52 -27.89
CA GLY A 97 8.64 8.46 -27.45
C GLY A 97 7.45 8.99 -26.65
N SER A 98 6.27 8.43 -26.91
CA SER A 98 5.12 8.58 -26.04
C SER A 98 5.48 8.00 -24.67
N VAL A 99 5.55 8.85 -23.64
CA VAL A 99 5.76 8.41 -22.27
C VAL A 99 4.58 7.52 -21.89
N PRO A 100 4.77 6.23 -21.58
CA PRO A 100 3.67 5.37 -21.21
C PRO A 100 3.06 5.90 -19.91
N LEU A 101 1.85 6.43 -20.01
CA LEU A 101 1.08 6.80 -18.83
C LEU A 101 0.83 5.51 -18.04
N SER A 102 1.19 5.55 -16.75
CA SER A 102 0.87 4.47 -15.83
C SER A 102 -0.65 4.29 -15.82
N ASN A 103 -1.13 3.19 -16.38
CA ASN A 103 -2.55 2.87 -16.38
C ASN A 103 -2.95 2.43 -14.96
N VAL A 104 -3.56 3.35 -14.20
CA VAL A 104 -4.22 3.07 -12.91
C VAL A 104 -5.68 2.72 -13.16
#